data_AF-A0A920EYW8-F1
#
_entry.id   AF-A0A920EYW8-F1
#
_cell.length_a   1.000
_cell.length_b   1.000
_cell.length_c   1.000
_cell.angle_alpha   90.00
_cell.angle_beta   90.00
_cell.angle_gamma   90.00
#
_symmetry.space_group_name_H-M   'P 1'
#
loop_
_entity.id
_entity.type
_entity.pdbx_description
1 polymer ?
#
loop_
_entity_poly.entity_id
_entity_poly.type
_entity_poly.pdbx_seq_one_letter_code
_entity_poly.pdbx_strand_id
1 'polypeptide(L)' 'MGWRFHTKEEYSDYIQRLHPERPAKHSRALLETLAIIAYRQPVTRADIEAVRGVSVSSQIVRNLEEKGWIESVGR' A
#
# COMPACT_ATOMS: atom_id res chain seq x y z
N MET A 1 -25.13 -0.99 19.48
CA MET A 1 -25.04 -2.47 19.34
C MET A 1 -25.40 -2.82 17.91
N GLY A 2 -24.49 -3.43 17.15
CA GLY A 2 -24.71 -3.78 15.75
C GLY A 2 -24.74 -5.28 15.56
N TRP A 3 -25.68 -5.77 14.76
CA TRP A 3 -25.74 -7.16 14.34
C TRP A 3 -25.07 -7.31 12.98
N ARG A 4 -24.35 -8.42 12.78
CA ARG A 4 -23.76 -8.78 11.49
C ARG A 4 -24.00 -10.24 11.20
N PHE A 5 -24.21 -10.56 9.92
CA PHE A 5 -24.24 -11.94 9.47
C PHE A 5 -22.82 -12.51 9.46
N HIS A 6 -22.71 -13.77 9.87
CA HIS A 6 -21.51 -14.58 9.78
C HIS A 6 -21.89 -15.96 9.23
N THR A 7 -21.01 -16.54 8.42
CA THR A 7 -21.12 -17.94 8.00
C THR A 7 -20.86 -18.85 9.19
N LYS A 8 -21.53 -20.03 9.22
CA LYS A 8 -21.22 -21.07 10.21
C LYS A 8 -19.79 -21.57 10.03
N GLU A 9 -19.17 -21.98 11.13
CA GLU A 9 -17.76 -22.42 11.17
C GLU A 9 -17.49 -23.64 10.26
N GLU A 10 -18.48 -24.53 10.12
CA GLU A 10 -18.48 -25.70 9.24
C GLU A 10 -18.19 -25.37 7.75
N TYR A 11 -18.47 -24.13 7.33
CA TYR A 11 -18.24 -23.70 5.94
C TYR A 11 -16.91 -22.97 5.74
N SER A 12 -16.08 -22.83 6.78
CA SER A 12 -14.83 -22.05 6.73
C SER A 12 -13.92 -22.47 5.56
N ASP A 13 -13.73 -23.77 5.34
CA ASP A 13 -12.86 -24.29 4.28
C ASP A 13 -13.38 -23.98 2.87
N TYR A 14 -14.69 -23.99 2.67
CA TYR A 14 -15.31 -23.64 1.39
C TYR A 14 -15.18 -22.13 1.12
N ILE A 15 -15.35 -21.31 2.15
CA ILE A 15 -15.20 -19.84 2.06
C ILE A 15 -13.74 -19.45 1.80
N GLN A 16 -12.77 -20.11 2.44
CA GLN A 16 -11.34 -19.87 2.19
C GLN A 16 -10.94 -20.17 0.75
N ARG A 17 -11.52 -21.20 0.12
CA ARG A 17 -11.27 -21.50 -1.30
C ARG A 17 -11.84 -20.46 -2.25
N LEU A 18 -12.95 -19.82 -1.86
CA LEU A 18 -13.59 -18.75 -2.64
C LEU A 18 -12.83 -17.41 -2.53
N HIS A 19 -12.04 -17.26 -1.48
CA HIS A 19 -11.20 -16.10 -1.22
C HIS A 19 -9.73 -16.53 -1.16
N PRO A 20 -9.09 -16.83 -2.31
CA PRO A 20 -7.65 -17.06 -2.34
C PRO A 20 -6.96 -15.86 -1.66
N GLU A 21 -5.95 -16.18 -0.85
CA GLU A 21 -5.40 -15.33 0.22
C GLU A 21 -5.58 -13.82 0.04
N ARG A 22 -6.03 -13.16 1.12
CA ARG A 22 -6.05 -11.69 1.15
C ARG A 22 -4.69 -11.18 0.66
N PRO A 23 -4.65 -10.30 -0.36
CA PRO A 23 -3.39 -9.77 -0.83
C PRO A 23 -2.64 -9.18 0.36
N ALA A 24 -1.35 -9.52 0.45
CA ALA A 24 -0.51 -9.08 1.56
C ALA A 24 -0.72 -7.57 1.77
N LYS A 25 -1.03 -7.20 3.03
CA LYS A 25 -1.25 -5.79 3.36
C LYS A 25 -0.02 -4.99 2.93
N HIS A 26 -0.24 -3.86 2.28
CA HIS A 26 0.85 -2.95 1.96
C HIS A 26 1.59 -2.53 3.22
N SER A 27 2.92 -2.46 3.12
CA SER A 27 3.74 -2.06 4.26
C SER A 27 3.44 -0.62 4.63
N ARG A 28 3.62 -0.30 5.92
CA ARG A 28 3.46 1.07 6.42
C ARG A 28 4.37 2.04 5.68
N ALA A 29 5.62 1.65 5.43
CA ALA A 29 6.59 2.48 4.71
C ALA A 29 6.14 2.81 3.27
N LEU A 30 5.50 1.86 2.58
CA LEU A 30 4.95 2.08 1.24
C LEU A 30 3.81 3.10 1.28
N LEU A 31 2.86 2.92 2.20
CA LEU A 31 1.71 3.80 2.33
C LEU A 31 2.10 5.22 2.79
N GLU A 32 3.06 5.35 3.70
CA GLU A 32 3.61 6.65 4.10
C GLU A 32 4.28 7.36 2.93
N THR A 33 5.08 6.63 2.14
CA THR A 33 5.73 7.19 0.94
C THR A 33 4.69 7.67 -0.08
N LEU A 34 3.67 6.85 -0.35
CA LEU A 34 2.58 7.21 -1.26
C LEU A 34 1.81 8.43 -0.77
N ALA A 35 1.51 8.54 0.53
CA ALA A 35 0.82 9.68 1.10
C ALA A 35 1.63 10.96 0.94
N ILE A 36 2.93 10.94 1.20
CA ILE A 36 3.80 12.11 1.00
C ILE A 36 3.76 12.54 -0.46
N ILE A 37 3.89 11.60 -1.40
CA ILE A 37 3.79 11.88 -2.83
C ILE A 37 2.44 12.53 -3.12
N ALA A 38 1.32 11.86 -2.85
CA ALA A 38 -0.03 12.34 -3.17
C ALA A 38 -0.34 13.77 -2.69
N TYR A 39 0.16 14.17 -1.51
CA TYR A 39 -0.14 15.49 -0.93
C TYR A 39 0.94 16.56 -1.19
N ARG A 40 2.10 16.19 -1.75
CA ARG A 40 3.21 17.13 -1.97
C ARG A 40 3.74 17.14 -3.40
N GLN A 41 3.04 16.55 -4.36
CA GLN A 41 3.47 16.61 -5.77
C GLN A 41 3.56 18.07 -6.25
N PRO A 42 4.58 18.43 -7.05
CA PRO A 42 5.74 17.62 -7.41
C PRO A 42 6.74 17.51 -6.25
N VAL A 43 7.26 16.30 -6.02
CA VAL A 43 8.18 16.01 -4.90
C VAL A 43 9.36 15.15 -5.37
N THR A 44 10.56 15.41 -4.84
CA THR A 44 11.75 14.60 -5.14
C THR A 44 11.96 13.51 -4.08
N ARG A 45 12.79 12.51 -4.39
CA ARG A 45 13.19 11.50 -3.41
C ARG A 45 13.82 12.12 -2.15
N ALA A 46 14.66 13.14 -2.33
CA ALA A 46 15.33 13.82 -1.22
C ALA A 46 14.31 14.49 -0.28
N ASP A 47 13.26 15.10 -0.82
CA ASP A 47 12.19 15.71 -0.03
C ASP A 47 11.41 14.65 0.78
N ILE A 48 11.12 13.50 0.16
CA ILE A 48 10.43 12.40 0.86
C ILE A 48 11.29 11.89 2.02
N GLU A 49 12.59 11.71 1.81
CA GLU A 49 13.53 11.28 2.84
C GLU A 49 13.66 12.32 3.97
N ALA A 50 13.67 13.61 3.64
CA ALA A 50 13.67 14.69 4.62
C ALA A 50 12.40 14.68 5.49
N VAL A 51 11.23 14.43 4.90
CA VAL A 51 9.95 14.34 5.64
C VAL A 51 9.89 13.07 6.50
N ARG A 52 10.38 11.93 6.01
CA ARG A 52 10.36 10.65 6.75
C ARG A 52 11.48 10.53 7.78
N GLY A 53 12.55 11.30 7.65
CA GLY A 53 13.76 11.21 8.49
C GLY A 53 14.56 9.92 8.27
N VAL A 54 14.19 9.10 7.28
CA VAL A 54 14.85 7.84 6.94
C VAL A 54 14.90 7.67 5.43
N SER A 55 15.88 6.91 4.94
CA SER A 55 16.00 6.63 3.51
C SER A 55 14.77 5.88 2.97
N VAL A 56 14.40 6.22 1.74
CA VAL A 56 13.36 5.50 1.00
C VAL A 56 14.04 4.39 0.21
N SER A 57 13.57 3.16 0.37
CA SER A 57 14.04 2.04 -0.44
C SER A 57 13.65 2.25 -1.89
N SER A 58 14.59 2.02 -2.82
CA SER A 58 14.33 2.03 -4.27
C SER A 58 13.23 1.05 -4.66
N GLN A 59 13.08 -0.06 -3.92
CA GLN A 59 12.03 -1.04 -4.16
C GLN A 59 10.63 -0.48 -3.89
N ILE A 60 10.47 0.46 -2.96
CA ILE A 60 9.16 1.09 -2.68
C ILE A 60 8.75 1.96 -3.87
N VAL A 61 9.66 2.81 -4.35
CA VAL A 61 9.40 3.68 -5.51
C VAL A 61 9.06 2.84 -6.73
N ARG A 62 9.89 1.83 -7.03
CA ARG A 62 9.66 0.90 -8.13
C ARG A 62 8.31 0.18 -8.03
N ASN A 63 7.93 -0.27 -6.84
CA ASN A 63 6.64 -0.96 -6.64
C ASN A 63 5.45 -0.03 -6.92
N LEU A 64 5.54 1.24 -6.52
CA LEU A 64 4.50 2.24 -6.78
C LEU A 64 4.39 2.55 -8.28
N GLU A 65 5.52 2.63 -8.99
CA GLU A 65 5.56 2.81 -10.45
C GLU A 65 5.01 1.58 -11.19
N GLU A 66 5.42 0.36 -10.81
CA GLU A 66 4.92 -0.90 -11.40
C GLU A 66 3.41 -1.08 -11.23
N LYS A 67 2.86 -0.53 -10.15
CA LYS A 67 1.41 -0.49 -9.91
C LYS A 67 0.70 0.64 -10.66
N GLY A 68 1.43 1.55 -11.30
CA GLY A 68 0.88 2.72 -11.97
C GLY A 68 0.28 3.76 -11.01
N TRP A 69 0.74 3.81 -9.76
CA TRP A 69 0.22 4.74 -8.76
C TRP A 69 0.95 6.07 -8.74
N ILE A 70 2.18 6.09 -9.25
CA ILE A 70 3.01 7.29 -9.41
C ILE A 70 3.72 7.23 -10.76
N GLU A 71 4.16 8.38 -11.25
CA GLU A 71 4.99 8.51 -12.44
C GLU A 71 6.04 9.62 -12.23
N SER A 72 7.12 9.59 -13.02
CA SER A 72 8.14 10.63 -13.00
C SER A 72 7.74 11.78 -13.94
N VAL A 73 7.65 12.99 -13.38
CA VAL A 73 7.16 14.19 -14.10
C VAL A 73 8.28 15.16 -14.51
N GLY A 74 9.56 14.79 -14.34
CA GLY A 74 10.72 15.59 -14.70
C GLY A 74 12.04 14.81 -14.60
N ARG A 75 13.08 15.29 -15.28
CA ARG A 75 14.45 14.74 -15.24
C ARG A 75 15.41 15.77 -14.65
#